data_AF-A0A537XV90-F1
#
_entry.id   AF-A0A537XV90-F1
#
_cell.length_a   1.000
_cell.length_b   1.000
_cell.length_c   1.000
_cell.angle_alpha   90.00
_cell.angle_beta   90.00
_cell.angle_gamma   90.00
#
_symmetry.space_group_name_H-M   'P 1'
#
loop_
_entity.id
_entity.type
_entity.pdbx_description
1 polymer ?
#
loop_
_entity_poly.entity_id
_entity_poly.type
_entity_poly.pdbx_seq_one_letter_code
_entity_poly.pdbx_strand_id
1 'polypeptide(L)'
;MTVANQLVVRKNVETADIASLSDAYAKMQALSATDNRSWLFWAGYHGFPQYRCWHHGRVGSDGFPYDLFLPWHRAYLQYFEHTARDQNEGALLNWWDWTRQTGIPASYSAPRGPDRKPNPLASGPMPAMPGSRARRTRRSPDVPANLPSPDDVTRVLGLSQFVDFSNQLQDLHDQVHGWVSGDMGVIATSAFDPIFWAHHCMIDRLWYLWQLRWGVTNIPPNYLHQTLAPWGMTVQDVLDIHHLGYEYAGAVASSPPPPAPRAKASPRSSSGPATAPRRRTKVKV
;
A
#
# COMPACT_ATOMS: atom_id res chain seq x y z
N MET A 1 -10.89 -32.64 5.06
CA MET A 1 -9.45 -32.32 4.91
C MET A 1 -9.34 -30.83 4.71
N THR A 2 -8.90 -30.10 5.73
CA THR A 2 -8.65 -28.67 5.65
C THR A 2 -7.32 -28.50 4.92
N VAL A 3 -7.34 -28.14 3.64
CA VAL A 3 -6.12 -27.69 2.97
C VAL A 3 -5.78 -26.37 3.66
N ALA A 4 -4.74 -26.37 4.50
CA ALA A 4 -4.17 -25.14 5.01
C ALA A 4 -3.72 -24.35 3.78
N ASN A 5 -4.44 -23.27 3.46
CA ASN A 5 -4.09 -22.42 2.34
C ASN A 5 -2.70 -21.86 2.65
N GLN A 6 -1.69 -22.29 1.89
CA GLN A 6 -0.30 -21.92 2.16
C GLN A 6 -0.17 -20.41 1.91
N LEU A 7 0.25 -19.66 2.94
CA LEU A 7 0.50 -18.22 2.80
C LEU A 7 1.52 -17.98 1.69
N VAL A 8 1.20 -17.09 0.76
CA VAL A 8 2.12 -16.69 -0.31
C VAL A 8 2.90 -15.45 0.10
N VAL A 9 4.18 -15.38 -0.27
CA VAL A 9 5.06 -14.27 0.12
C VAL A 9 5.25 -13.31 -1.06
N ARG A 10 4.76 -12.08 -0.92
CA ARG A 10 5.05 -10.98 -1.86
C ARG A 10 6.46 -10.46 -1.63
N LYS A 11 7.31 -10.59 -2.64
CA LYS A 11 8.74 -10.20 -2.61
C LYS A 11 8.97 -8.84 -3.26
N ASN A 12 10.13 -8.25 -2.98
CA ASN A 12 10.56 -7.02 -3.65
C ASN A 12 10.79 -7.31 -5.14
N VAL A 13 10.46 -6.38 -6.03
CA VAL A 13 10.74 -6.48 -7.48
C VAL A 13 12.21 -6.85 -7.83
N GLU A 14 13.19 -6.49 -7.00
CA GLU A 14 14.61 -6.80 -7.20
C GLU A 14 14.98 -8.25 -6.86
N THR A 15 14.19 -8.93 -6.01
CA THR A 15 14.47 -10.29 -5.55
C THR A 15 13.40 -11.30 -5.95
N ALA A 16 12.27 -10.82 -6.50
CA ALA A 16 11.20 -11.65 -7.00
C ALA A 16 11.61 -12.34 -8.31
N ASP A 17 11.25 -13.62 -8.43
CA ASP A 17 11.18 -14.23 -9.75
C ASP A 17 9.91 -13.73 -10.44
N ILE A 18 10.10 -12.90 -11.47
CA ILE A 18 9.02 -12.28 -12.22
C ILE A 18 8.53 -13.13 -13.39
N ALA A 19 9.12 -14.31 -13.65
CA ALA A 19 8.78 -15.12 -14.83
C ALA A 19 7.30 -15.54 -14.83
N SER A 20 6.81 -16.09 -13.71
CA SER A 20 5.40 -16.49 -13.59
C SER A 20 4.45 -15.31 -13.66
N LEU A 21 4.79 -14.17 -13.04
CA LEU A 21 3.98 -12.96 -13.12
C LEU A 21 3.92 -12.39 -14.54
N SER A 22 5.07 -12.35 -15.22
CA SER A 22 5.19 -11.94 -16.62
C SER A 22 4.34 -12.82 -17.54
N ASP A 23 4.40 -14.15 -17.37
CA ASP A 23 3.58 -15.11 -18.11
C ASP A 23 2.07 -14.91 -17.87
N ALA A 24 1.65 -14.73 -16.61
CA ALA A 24 0.26 -14.42 -16.28
C ALA A 24 -0.19 -13.11 -16.93
N TYR A 25 0.61 -12.04 -16.85
CA TYR A 25 0.28 -10.76 -17.46
C TYR A 25 0.19 -10.88 -18.98
N ALA A 26 1.07 -11.64 -19.63
CA ALA A 26 0.97 -11.90 -21.07
C ALA A 26 -0.40 -12.52 -21.44
N LYS A 27 -0.82 -13.53 -20.69
CA LYS A 27 -2.11 -14.23 -20.89
C LYS A 27 -3.30 -13.30 -20.64
N MET A 28 -3.31 -12.59 -19.51
CA MET A 28 -4.37 -11.64 -19.16
C MET A 28 -4.51 -10.52 -20.22
N GLN A 29 -3.39 -10.01 -20.73
CA GLN A 29 -3.37 -8.94 -21.72
C GLN A 29 -3.79 -9.39 -23.13
N ALA A 30 -3.77 -10.70 -23.41
CA ALA A 30 -4.21 -11.27 -24.68
C ALA A 30 -5.73 -11.52 -24.72
N LEU A 31 -6.41 -11.53 -23.57
CA LEU A 31 -7.86 -11.75 -23.47
C LEU A 31 -8.66 -10.50 -23.85
N SER A 32 -9.90 -10.70 -24.30
CA SER A 32 -10.81 -9.60 -24.65
C SER A 32 -11.29 -8.84 -23.40
N ALA A 33 -11.65 -7.56 -23.57
CA ALA A 33 -12.07 -6.72 -22.44
C ALA A 33 -13.35 -7.19 -21.73
N THR A 34 -14.16 -8.05 -22.36
CA THR A 34 -15.38 -8.62 -21.77
C THR A 34 -15.11 -9.89 -20.97
N ASP A 35 -13.91 -10.46 -21.05
CA ASP A 35 -13.50 -11.61 -20.26
C ASP A 35 -13.07 -11.15 -18.87
N ASN A 36 -13.67 -11.71 -17.82
CA ASN A 36 -13.37 -11.35 -16.44
C ASN A 36 -11.99 -11.84 -15.95
N ARG A 37 -11.26 -12.57 -16.78
CA ARG A 37 -9.84 -12.93 -16.56
C ARG A 37 -8.88 -11.93 -17.22
N SER A 38 -9.40 -11.00 -18.01
CA SER A 38 -8.58 -10.10 -18.82
C SER A 38 -7.95 -8.96 -18.02
N TRP A 39 -6.82 -8.48 -18.52
CA TRP A 39 -6.15 -7.28 -18.03
C TRP A 39 -7.08 -6.07 -18.03
N LEU A 40 -7.78 -5.87 -19.15
CA LEU A 40 -8.65 -4.71 -19.37
C LEU A 40 -9.87 -4.71 -18.45
N PHE A 41 -10.41 -5.88 -18.13
CA PHE A 41 -11.52 -6.01 -17.18
C PHE A 41 -11.10 -5.52 -15.80
N TRP A 42 -9.97 -6.01 -15.29
CA TRP A 42 -9.51 -5.65 -13.95
C TRP A 42 -8.97 -4.24 -13.85
N ALA A 43 -8.11 -3.81 -14.77
CA ALA A 43 -7.61 -2.43 -14.81
C ALA A 43 -8.77 -1.41 -14.94
N GLY A 44 -9.84 -1.79 -15.64
CA GLY A 44 -11.01 -0.95 -15.85
C GLY A 44 -11.82 -0.59 -14.61
N TYR A 45 -11.60 -1.26 -13.46
CA TYR A 45 -12.26 -0.89 -12.20
C TYR A 45 -11.72 0.43 -11.64
N HIS A 46 -10.44 0.72 -11.84
CA HIS A 46 -9.80 1.94 -11.34
C HIS A 46 -9.79 3.01 -12.43
N GLY A 47 -10.87 3.79 -12.50
CA GLY A 47 -11.02 4.84 -13.51
C GLY A 47 -11.72 4.34 -14.78
N PHE A 48 -11.21 4.67 -15.97
CA PHE A 48 -11.88 4.30 -17.22
C PHE A 48 -11.79 2.78 -17.47
N PRO A 49 -12.80 2.12 -18.06
CA PRO A 49 -14.11 2.66 -18.45
C PRO A 49 -15.18 2.52 -17.36
N GLN A 50 -14.94 1.77 -16.27
CA GLN A 50 -16.03 1.39 -15.36
C GLN A 50 -16.25 2.39 -14.21
N TYR A 51 -15.24 3.17 -13.88
CA TYR A 51 -15.20 4.18 -12.82
C TYR A 51 -15.66 3.64 -11.46
N ARG A 52 -15.23 2.42 -11.13
CA ARG A 52 -15.52 1.74 -9.86
C ARG A 52 -14.46 2.02 -8.79
N CYS A 53 -13.71 3.11 -8.91
CA CYS A 53 -12.75 3.60 -7.92
C CYS A 53 -13.47 4.28 -6.74
N TRP A 54 -14.30 3.52 -6.02
CA TRP A 54 -15.13 4.00 -4.90
C TRP A 54 -14.32 4.60 -3.75
N HIS A 55 -13.02 4.32 -3.69
CA HIS A 55 -12.12 4.88 -2.69
C HIS A 55 -11.88 6.39 -2.84
N HIS A 56 -12.12 7.00 -4.01
CA HIS A 56 -12.08 8.46 -4.18
C HIS A 56 -13.36 9.15 -3.68
N GLY A 57 -14.44 8.39 -3.47
CA GLY A 57 -15.69 8.91 -2.99
C GLY A 57 -15.64 9.18 -1.49
N ARG A 58 -15.88 10.42 -1.07
CA ARG A 58 -16.34 10.74 0.29
C ARG A 58 -17.82 10.37 0.38
N VAL A 59 -18.16 9.08 0.43
CA VAL A 59 -19.57 8.64 0.27
C VAL A 59 -20.30 8.62 1.62
N GLY A 60 -21.46 9.29 1.66
CA GLY A 60 -22.45 9.28 2.75
C GLY A 60 -23.22 10.60 2.87
N SER A 61 -24.53 10.57 3.11
CA SER A 61 -25.38 11.75 3.42
C SER A 61 -25.01 12.43 4.74
N ASP A 62 -24.16 11.78 5.52
CA ASP A 62 -23.89 12.11 6.93
C ASP A 62 -22.50 12.76 7.10
N GLY A 63 -21.83 13.11 6.01
CA GLY A 63 -20.53 13.80 6.06
C GLY A 63 -19.42 12.96 6.69
N PHE A 64 -19.24 11.71 6.24
CA PHE A 64 -18.04 10.96 6.63
C PHE A 64 -16.79 11.55 5.95
N PRO A 65 -15.73 11.89 6.70
CA PRO A 65 -14.59 12.63 6.16
C PRO A 65 -13.46 11.75 5.57
N TYR A 66 -13.61 10.43 5.53
CA TYR A 66 -12.49 9.51 5.24
C TYR A 66 -12.62 8.81 3.89
N ASP A 67 -11.53 8.76 3.15
CA ASP A 67 -11.38 7.89 1.98
C ASP A 67 -11.28 6.40 2.37
N LEU A 68 -11.53 5.52 1.42
CA LEU A 68 -11.30 4.07 1.56
C LEU A 68 -9.99 3.64 0.89
N PHE A 69 -9.01 4.55 0.80
CA PHE A 69 -7.78 4.39 0.00
C PHE A 69 -7.07 3.07 0.30
N LEU A 70 -6.65 2.87 1.55
CA LEU A 70 -5.88 1.68 1.96
C LEU A 70 -6.68 0.37 1.82
N PRO A 71 -7.87 0.21 2.45
CA PRO A 71 -8.60 -1.06 2.42
C PRO A 71 -9.11 -1.42 1.02
N TRP A 72 -9.53 -0.43 0.21
CA TRP A 72 -10.03 -0.71 -1.12
C TRP A 72 -8.93 -1.21 -2.06
N HIS A 73 -7.73 -0.60 -2.02
CA HIS A 73 -6.61 -1.07 -2.83
C HIS A 73 -6.09 -2.42 -2.37
N ARG A 74 -6.10 -2.71 -1.06
CA ARG A 74 -5.76 -4.05 -0.55
C ARG A 74 -6.68 -5.13 -1.13
N ALA A 75 -8.00 -4.91 -1.07
CA ALA A 75 -8.97 -5.81 -1.69
C ALA A 75 -8.73 -5.94 -3.20
N TYR A 76 -8.50 -4.83 -3.89
CA TYR A 76 -8.25 -4.81 -5.33
C TYR A 76 -7.02 -5.64 -5.73
N LEU A 77 -5.92 -5.52 -4.99
CA LEU A 77 -4.70 -6.32 -5.18
C LEU A 77 -4.97 -7.82 -5.01
N GLN A 78 -5.77 -8.20 -4.01
CA GLN A 78 -6.11 -9.61 -3.78
C GLN A 78 -6.89 -10.22 -4.95
N TYR A 79 -7.94 -9.55 -5.43
CA TYR A 79 -8.72 -10.04 -6.57
C TYR A 79 -7.88 -10.13 -7.86
N PHE A 80 -7.03 -9.14 -8.08
CA PHE A 80 -6.14 -9.12 -9.23
C PHE A 80 -5.10 -10.24 -9.17
N GLU A 81 -4.47 -10.45 -8.00
CA GLU A 81 -3.50 -11.54 -7.80
C GLU A 81 -4.15 -12.91 -7.99
N HIS A 82 -5.34 -13.16 -7.44
CA HIS A 82 -6.06 -14.41 -7.70
C HIS A 82 -6.30 -14.65 -9.19
N THR A 83 -6.69 -13.62 -9.93
CA THR A 83 -6.87 -13.73 -11.39
C THR A 83 -5.56 -14.02 -12.11
N ALA A 84 -4.45 -13.38 -11.70
CA ALA A 84 -3.14 -13.67 -12.27
C ALA A 84 -2.72 -15.13 -11.96
N ARG A 85 -3.00 -15.61 -10.75
CA ARG A 85 -2.71 -16.98 -10.32
C ARG A 85 -3.53 -18.04 -11.06
N ASP A 86 -4.76 -17.71 -11.47
CA ASP A 86 -5.56 -18.58 -12.36
C ASP A 86 -4.91 -18.75 -13.74
N GLN A 87 -4.07 -17.80 -14.17
CA GLN A 87 -3.31 -17.90 -15.43
C GLN A 87 -1.96 -18.62 -15.25
N ASN A 88 -1.34 -18.47 -14.08
CA ASN A 88 -0.11 -19.13 -13.67
C ASN A 88 -0.02 -19.14 -12.14
N GLU A 89 -0.08 -20.31 -11.50
CA GLU A 89 -0.20 -20.45 -10.04
C GLU A 89 0.90 -19.70 -9.25
N GLY A 90 2.10 -19.58 -9.84
CA GLY A 90 3.24 -18.85 -9.26
C GLY A 90 3.25 -17.34 -9.49
N ALA A 91 2.23 -16.77 -10.14
CA ALA A 91 2.12 -15.34 -10.42
C ALA A 91 1.72 -14.55 -9.18
N LEU A 92 2.70 -14.28 -8.32
CA LEU A 92 2.55 -13.45 -7.13
C LEU A 92 2.88 -11.99 -7.45
N LEU A 93 2.09 -11.06 -6.91
CA LEU A 93 2.43 -9.65 -6.96
C LEU A 93 3.70 -9.38 -6.16
N ASN A 94 4.50 -8.45 -6.65
CA ASN A 94 5.73 -7.99 -6.03
C ASN A 94 5.60 -6.52 -5.64
N TRP A 95 6.43 -6.04 -4.72
CA TRP A 95 6.40 -4.63 -4.29
C TRP A 95 7.63 -3.88 -4.79
N TRP A 96 7.40 -2.65 -5.26
CA TRP A 96 8.46 -1.75 -5.75
C TRP A 96 8.92 -0.81 -4.63
N ASP A 97 10.17 -0.98 -4.18
CA ASP A 97 10.78 -0.07 -3.20
C ASP A 97 11.34 1.19 -3.87
N TRP A 98 10.46 2.15 -4.12
CA TRP A 98 10.85 3.45 -4.68
C TRP A 98 11.76 4.27 -3.75
N THR A 99 11.93 3.90 -2.47
CA THR A 99 12.85 4.62 -1.56
C THR A 99 14.33 4.28 -1.78
N ARG A 100 14.59 3.13 -2.40
CA ARG A 100 15.95 2.57 -2.55
C ARG A 100 16.39 2.41 -4.00
N GLN A 101 15.46 2.48 -4.94
CA GLN A 101 15.70 2.27 -6.36
C GLN A 101 15.70 3.60 -7.10
N THR A 102 16.66 3.75 -8.02
CA THR A 102 16.67 4.87 -8.94
C THR A 102 15.83 4.52 -10.15
N GLY A 103 14.69 5.20 -10.29
CA GLY A 103 13.81 5.05 -11.45
C GLY A 103 12.91 3.82 -11.42
N ILE A 104 12.35 3.48 -12.59
CA ILE A 104 11.49 2.31 -12.78
C ILE A 104 12.33 1.03 -12.78
N PRO A 105 11.95 -0.02 -12.02
CA PRO A 105 12.68 -1.28 -11.97
C PRO A 105 12.93 -1.88 -13.37
N ALA A 106 14.10 -2.48 -13.60
CA ALA A 106 14.46 -3.05 -14.90
C ALA A 106 13.43 -4.08 -15.42
N SER A 107 12.86 -4.88 -14.51
CA SER A 107 11.76 -5.82 -14.77
C SER A 107 10.53 -5.16 -15.38
N TYR A 108 10.29 -3.89 -15.07
CA TYR A 108 9.16 -3.10 -15.53
C TYR A 108 9.54 -2.03 -16.56
N SER A 109 10.82 -1.75 -16.85
CA SER A 109 11.23 -0.73 -17.83
C SER A 109 11.82 -1.34 -19.11
N ALA A 110 12.39 -2.54 -19.05
CA ALA A 110 12.97 -3.18 -20.22
C ALA A 110 11.87 -3.56 -21.23
N PRO A 111 11.96 -3.16 -22.51
CA PRO A 111 10.93 -3.44 -23.51
C PRO A 111 10.80 -4.94 -23.84
N ARG A 112 11.83 -5.72 -23.53
CA ARG A 112 11.90 -7.17 -23.76
C ARG A 112 12.41 -7.87 -22.52
N GLY A 113 11.90 -9.08 -22.28
CA GLY A 113 12.38 -9.96 -21.22
C GLY A 113 13.71 -10.64 -21.56
N PRO A 114 14.26 -11.46 -20.65
CA PRO A 114 15.49 -12.23 -20.88
C PRO A 114 15.42 -13.17 -22.10
N ASP A 115 14.21 -13.65 -22.43
CA ASP A 115 13.93 -14.49 -23.61
C ASP A 115 13.78 -13.69 -24.93
N ARG A 116 14.05 -12.39 -24.88
CA ARG A 116 13.89 -11.42 -25.98
C ARG A 116 12.46 -11.24 -26.48
N LYS A 117 11.44 -11.78 -25.81
CA LYS A 117 10.03 -11.50 -26.15
C LYS A 117 9.59 -10.14 -25.60
N PRO A 118 8.53 -9.52 -26.15
CA PRO A 118 7.96 -8.31 -25.57
C PRO A 118 7.66 -8.51 -24.09
N ASN A 119 8.05 -7.55 -23.25
CA ASN A 119 7.86 -7.63 -21.81
C ASN A 119 6.43 -7.18 -21.42
N PRO A 120 5.56 -8.08 -20.93
CA PRO A 120 4.21 -7.73 -20.48
C PRO A 120 4.18 -6.81 -19.26
N LEU A 121 5.28 -6.74 -18.49
CA LEU A 121 5.43 -5.84 -17.35
C LEU A 121 5.86 -4.42 -17.77
N ALA A 122 6.34 -4.23 -19.00
CA ALA A 122 6.85 -2.93 -19.46
C ALA A 122 5.76 -1.90 -19.76
N SER A 123 4.59 -2.38 -20.19
CA SER A 123 3.41 -1.57 -20.52
C SER A 123 2.20 -2.49 -20.55
N GLY A 124 0.99 -1.98 -20.40
CA GLY A 124 -0.25 -2.77 -20.53
C GLY A 124 -1.12 -2.27 -21.67
N PRO A 125 -2.02 -3.08 -22.25
CA PRO A 125 -3.00 -2.62 -23.21
C PRO A 125 -4.00 -1.68 -22.51
N MET A 126 -4.45 -0.68 -23.25
CA MET A 126 -5.45 0.29 -22.84
C MET A 126 -6.53 0.35 -23.93
N PRO A 127 -7.83 0.40 -23.55
CA PRO A 127 -8.91 0.48 -24.51
C PRO A 127 -8.87 1.81 -25.28
N ALA A 128 -9.65 1.91 -26.35
CA ALA A 128 -9.90 3.20 -26.97
C ALA A 128 -10.63 4.10 -25.97
N MET A 129 -10.21 5.36 -25.90
CA MET A 129 -10.82 6.40 -25.07
C MET A 129 -11.37 7.51 -25.98
N PRO A 130 -12.29 8.37 -25.51
CA PRO A 130 -12.73 9.52 -26.30
C PRO A 130 -11.55 10.31 -26.85
N GLY A 131 -11.44 10.42 -28.17
CA GLY A 131 -10.34 11.11 -28.85
C GLY A 131 -9.01 10.35 -28.95
N SER A 132 -8.91 9.08 -28.51
CA SER A 132 -7.69 8.27 -28.62
C SER A 132 -7.99 6.82 -29.01
N ARG A 133 -7.24 6.29 -29.97
CA ARG A 133 -7.26 4.85 -30.30
C ARG A 133 -6.74 4.00 -29.14
N ALA A 134 -7.12 2.72 -29.15
CA ALA A 134 -6.52 1.70 -28.29
C ALA A 134 -5.00 1.67 -28.51
N ARG A 135 -4.25 1.54 -27.41
CA ARG A 135 -2.79 1.61 -27.39
C ARG A 135 -2.26 0.91 -26.15
N ARG A 136 -0.93 0.91 -25.97
CA ARG A 136 -0.31 0.52 -24.70
C ARG A 136 -0.04 1.73 -23.82
N THR A 137 0.11 1.50 -22.52
CA THR A 137 0.48 2.54 -21.58
C THR A 137 1.86 3.11 -21.87
N ARG A 138 2.04 4.37 -21.49
CA ARG A 138 3.26 5.15 -21.63
C ARG A 138 3.53 5.87 -20.32
N ARG A 139 4.82 5.99 -20.00
CA ARG A 139 5.34 6.66 -18.82
C ARG A 139 6.24 7.79 -19.27
N SER A 140 6.42 8.82 -18.46
CA SER A 140 7.34 9.93 -18.77
C SER A 140 7.94 10.44 -17.47
N PRO A 141 8.74 9.61 -16.78
CA PRO A 141 9.21 9.96 -15.47
C PRO A 141 10.19 11.12 -15.52
N ASP A 142 9.99 12.11 -14.66
CA ASP A 142 10.91 13.22 -14.50
C ASP A 142 12.17 12.73 -13.77
N VAL A 143 13.34 12.87 -14.39
CA VAL A 143 14.64 12.47 -13.80
C VAL A 143 15.60 13.67 -13.82
N PRO A 144 16.09 14.17 -12.66
CA PRO A 144 15.84 13.68 -11.31
C PRO A 144 14.62 14.36 -10.67
N ALA A 145 13.45 13.72 -10.64
CA ALA A 145 12.41 14.07 -9.68
C ALA A 145 12.53 13.19 -8.42
N ASN A 146 12.15 13.78 -7.29
CA ASN A 146 12.28 13.20 -5.96
C ASN A 146 11.23 12.10 -5.78
N LEU A 147 11.62 10.84 -5.97
CA LEU A 147 10.89 9.73 -5.34
C LEU A 147 10.96 9.92 -3.81
N PRO A 148 9.94 9.48 -3.06
CA PRO A 148 10.01 9.66 -1.62
C PRO A 148 11.15 8.85 -0.99
N SER A 149 11.69 9.33 0.11
CA SER A 149 12.92 8.81 0.71
C SER A 149 12.65 7.76 1.81
N PRO A 150 13.68 7.02 2.27
CA PRO A 150 13.55 6.18 3.46
C PRO A 150 13.14 6.97 4.72
N ASP A 151 13.53 8.25 4.81
CA ASP A 151 13.16 9.13 5.92
C ASP A 151 11.67 9.52 5.86
N ASP A 152 11.12 9.72 4.66
CA ASP A 152 9.68 9.94 4.47
C ASP A 152 8.86 8.74 4.95
N VAL A 153 9.29 7.52 4.56
CA VAL A 153 8.65 6.29 5.04
C VAL A 153 8.80 6.16 6.56
N THR A 154 9.96 6.45 7.12
CA THR A 154 10.19 6.39 8.58
C THR A 154 9.26 7.33 9.33
N ARG A 155 9.08 8.56 8.82
CA ARG A 155 8.17 9.56 9.38
C ARG A 155 6.71 9.07 9.34
N VAL A 156 6.25 8.57 8.18
CA VAL A 156 4.87 8.07 8.03
C VAL A 156 4.61 6.86 8.93
N LEU A 157 5.52 5.87 8.99
CA LEU A 157 5.41 4.72 9.89
C LEU A 157 5.49 5.09 11.40
N GLY A 158 5.95 6.31 11.71
CA GLY A 158 5.97 6.86 13.08
C GLY A 158 4.64 7.42 13.56
N LEU A 159 3.67 7.63 12.67
CA LEU A 159 2.36 8.20 13.01
C LEU A 159 1.50 7.15 13.71
N SER A 160 1.06 7.40 14.95
CA SER A 160 0.30 6.41 15.72
C SER A 160 -1.21 6.46 15.49
N GLN A 161 -1.73 7.49 14.84
CA GLN A 161 -3.15 7.63 14.51
C GLN A 161 -3.40 7.15 13.08
N PHE A 162 -4.39 6.27 12.90
CA PHE A 162 -4.70 5.69 11.59
C PHE A 162 -4.99 6.76 10.52
N VAL A 163 -5.77 7.78 10.87
CA VAL A 163 -6.16 8.85 9.94
C VAL A 163 -4.94 9.64 9.46
N ASP A 164 -4.06 10.05 10.38
CA ASP A 164 -2.83 10.78 10.02
C ASP A 164 -1.90 9.93 9.16
N PHE A 165 -1.76 8.64 9.53
CA PHE A 165 -0.99 7.68 8.75
C PHE A 165 -1.54 7.50 7.33
N SER A 166 -2.84 7.26 7.20
CA SER A 166 -3.50 7.01 5.90
C SER A 166 -3.34 8.21 4.97
N ASN A 167 -3.62 9.42 5.47
CA ASN A 167 -3.50 10.66 4.69
C ASN A 167 -2.05 10.88 4.22
N GLN A 168 -1.08 10.78 5.13
CA GLN A 168 0.32 11.04 4.80
C GLN A 168 0.92 9.94 3.90
N LEU A 169 0.44 8.70 4.01
CA LEU A 169 0.83 7.63 3.09
C LEU A 169 0.22 7.84 1.70
N GLN A 170 -1.00 8.36 1.63
CA GLN A 170 -1.63 8.73 0.35
C GLN A 170 -0.85 9.85 -0.36
N ASP A 171 -0.32 10.83 0.36
CA ASP A 171 0.54 11.87 -0.24
C ASP A 171 1.81 11.27 -0.88
N LEU A 172 2.47 10.31 -0.22
CA LEU A 172 3.63 9.61 -0.80
C LEU A 172 3.21 8.75 -2.02
N HIS A 173 2.04 8.14 -1.98
CA HIS A 173 1.46 7.40 -3.10
C HIS A 173 1.23 8.31 -4.31
N ASP A 174 0.63 9.49 -4.11
CA ASP A 174 0.31 10.46 -5.15
C ASP A 174 1.59 11.04 -5.77
N GLN A 175 2.62 11.27 -4.95
CA GLN A 175 3.95 11.68 -5.39
C GLN A 175 4.55 10.66 -6.39
N VAL A 176 4.42 9.35 -6.12
CA VAL A 176 4.94 8.31 -7.03
C VAL A 176 4.13 8.24 -8.31
N HIS A 177 2.80 8.35 -8.26
CA HIS A 177 1.96 8.45 -9.47
C HIS A 177 2.39 9.63 -10.35
N GLY A 178 2.54 10.81 -9.75
CA GLY A 178 3.01 12.02 -10.43
C GLY A 178 4.42 11.85 -11.01
N TRP A 179 5.31 11.21 -10.24
CA TRP A 179 6.68 10.93 -10.68
C TRP A 179 6.73 10.00 -11.89
N VAL A 180 5.96 8.90 -11.93
CA VAL A 180 5.96 8.00 -13.10
C VAL A 180 5.34 8.69 -14.33
N SER A 181 4.34 9.56 -14.09
CA SER A 181 3.66 10.37 -15.09
C SER A 181 3.04 9.54 -16.22
N GLY A 182 2.65 10.19 -17.32
CA GLY A 182 1.95 9.56 -18.44
C GLY A 182 0.65 8.92 -17.97
N ASP A 183 0.40 7.67 -18.36
CA ASP A 183 -0.82 6.96 -17.96
C ASP A 183 -0.84 6.62 -16.47
N MET A 184 0.32 6.42 -15.84
CA MET A 184 0.43 6.18 -14.40
C MET A 184 0.07 7.41 -13.58
N GLY A 185 0.25 8.62 -14.12
CA GLY A 185 -0.08 9.87 -13.44
C GLY A 185 -1.57 10.25 -13.47
N VAL A 186 -2.40 9.47 -14.17
CA VAL A 186 -3.82 9.79 -14.37
C VAL A 186 -4.69 8.68 -13.79
N ILE A 187 -5.55 9.03 -12.84
CA ILE A 187 -6.48 8.11 -12.15
C ILE A 187 -7.26 7.24 -13.14
N ALA A 188 -7.71 7.84 -14.26
CA ALA A 188 -8.50 7.15 -15.27
C ALA A 188 -7.74 6.01 -15.98
N THR A 189 -6.40 6.03 -15.98
CA THR A 189 -5.57 5.14 -16.79
C THR A 189 -4.50 4.38 -16.01
N SER A 190 -4.24 4.75 -14.75
CA SER A 190 -3.07 4.27 -14.00
C SER A 190 -3.03 2.75 -13.87
N ALA A 191 -4.16 2.12 -13.55
CA ALA A 191 -4.22 0.66 -13.39
C ALA A 191 -4.01 -0.15 -14.68
N PHE A 192 -4.07 0.49 -15.86
CA PHE A 192 -3.69 -0.19 -17.10
C PHE A 192 -2.18 -0.37 -17.22
N ASP A 193 -1.38 0.35 -16.44
CA ASP A 193 0.07 0.26 -16.48
C ASP A 193 0.57 -0.79 -15.45
N PRO A 194 1.37 -1.79 -15.86
CA PRO A 194 1.76 -2.88 -14.96
C PRO A 194 2.48 -2.47 -13.67
N ILE A 195 3.18 -1.33 -13.65
CA ILE A 195 3.90 -0.88 -12.44
C ILE A 195 2.92 -0.40 -11.35
N PHE A 196 1.67 -0.07 -11.70
CA PHE A 196 0.60 0.24 -10.75
C PHE A 196 0.51 -0.82 -9.66
N TRP A 197 0.44 -2.09 -10.05
CA TRP A 197 0.24 -3.20 -9.12
C TRP A 197 1.42 -3.33 -8.16
N ALA A 198 2.65 -3.14 -8.63
CA ALA A 198 3.83 -3.20 -7.78
C ALA A 198 3.97 -1.98 -6.85
N HIS A 199 3.56 -0.80 -7.31
CA HIS A 199 3.46 0.41 -6.49
C HIS A 199 2.43 0.22 -5.37
N HIS A 200 1.23 -0.25 -5.69
CA HIS A 200 0.19 -0.49 -4.68
C HIS A 200 0.55 -1.62 -3.72
N CYS A 201 1.33 -2.64 -4.13
CA CYS A 201 1.90 -3.60 -3.19
C CYS A 201 2.90 -2.95 -2.22
N MET A 202 3.64 -1.90 -2.61
CA MET A 202 4.49 -1.15 -1.67
C MET A 202 3.63 -0.36 -0.67
N ILE A 203 2.56 0.29 -1.12
CA ILE A 203 1.60 0.97 -0.22
C ILE A 203 0.97 -0.01 0.77
N ASP A 204 0.49 -1.15 0.27
CA ASP A 204 -0.11 -2.19 1.10
C ASP A 204 0.88 -2.76 2.11
N ARG A 205 2.13 -2.97 1.70
CA ARG A 205 3.23 -3.38 2.59
C ARG A 205 3.49 -2.35 3.68
N LEU A 206 3.52 -1.05 3.36
CA LEU A 206 3.69 0.00 4.36
C LEU A 206 2.54 0.02 5.37
N TRP A 207 1.31 -0.20 4.93
CA TRP A 207 0.17 -0.35 5.84
C TRP A 207 0.32 -1.58 6.74
N TYR A 208 0.73 -2.73 6.20
CA TYR A 208 1.03 -3.91 7.02
C TYR A 208 2.11 -3.65 8.09
N LEU A 209 3.22 -3.01 7.71
CA LEU A 209 4.29 -2.65 8.66
C LEU A 209 3.81 -1.69 9.76
N TRP A 210 2.93 -0.75 9.40
CA TRP A 210 2.30 0.14 10.37
C TRP A 210 1.40 -0.63 11.34
N GLN A 211 0.60 -1.59 10.85
CA GLN A 211 -0.26 -2.45 11.68
C GLN A 211 0.57 -3.30 12.65
N LEU A 212 1.73 -3.81 12.24
CA LEU A 212 2.65 -4.53 13.13
C LEU A 212 3.18 -3.65 14.28
N ARG A 213 3.33 -2.34 14.03
CA ARG A 213 3.86 -1.40 15.02
C ARG A 213 2.79 -0.89 15.99
N TRP A 214 1.62 -0.54 15.49
CA TRP A 214 0.58 0.18 16.25
C TRP A 214 -0.67 -0.65 16.55
N GLY A 215 -0.81 -1.83 15.92
CA GLY A 215 -2.04 -2.61 15.95
C GLY A 215 -3.13 -1.98 15.08
N VAL A 216 -4.37 -2.43 15.29
CA VAL A 216 -5.57 -1.98 14.55
C VAL A 216 -6.64 -1.34 15.43
N THR A 217 -6.39 -1.23 16.75
CA THR A 217 -7.36 -0.71 17.72
C THR A 217 -7.56 0.80 17.65
N ASN A 218 -6.67 1.49 16.95
CA ASN A 218 -6.70 2.93 16.65
C ASN A 218 -7.41 3.26 15.33
N ILE A 219 -7.98 2.26 14.64
CA ILE A 219 -8.83 2.47 13.47
C ILE A 219 -10.26 2.81 13.95
N PRO A 220 -10.88 3.90 13.46
CA PRO A 220 -12.22 4.29 13.92
C PRO A 220 -13.25 3.15 13.74
N PRO A 221 -14.06 2.79 14.76
CA PRO A 221 -14.99 1.67 14.66
C PRO A 221 -16.02 1.79 13.52
N ASN A 222 -16.48 3.01 13.24
CA ASN A 222 -17.38 3.31 12.14
C ASN A 222 -16.75 3.14 10.75
N TYR A 223 -15.43 3.13 10.66
CA TYR A 223 -14.68 2.84 9.44
C TYR A 223 -14.67 1.34 9.13
N LEU A 224 -14.64 0.48 10.16
CA LEU A 224 -14.50 -0.97 10.01
C LEU A 224 -15.66 -1.62 9.24
N HIS A 225 -16.86 -1.08 9.36
CA HIS A 225 -18.07 -1.62 8.73
C HIS A 225 -18.34 -1.05 7.34
N GLN A 226 -17.49 -0.15 6.84
CA GLN A 226 -17.67 0.42 5.51
C GLN A 226 -17.49 -0.65 4.44
N THR A 227 -18.42 -0.70 3.50
CA THR A 227 -18.39 -1.64 2.38
C THR A 227 -17.33 -1.20 1.35
N LEU A 228 -16.49 -2.14 0.96
CA LEU A 228 -15.52 -1.97 -0.11
C LEU A 228 -16.14 -2.40 -1.44
N ALA A 229 -17.05 -1.58 -1.97
CA ALA A 229 -17.65 -1.86 -3.27
C ALA A 229 -16.57 -1.84 -4.38
N PRO A 230 -16.60 -2.78 -5.34
CA PRO A 230 -17.60 -3.82 -5.59
C PRO A 230 -17.23 -5.21 -5.03
N TRP A 231 -16.28 -5.30 -4.09
CA TRP A 231 -15.63 -6.54 -3.67
C TRP A 231 -16.49 -7.45 -2.79
N GLY A 232 -17.62 -6.96 -2.25
CA GLY A 232 -18.41 -7.71 -1.28
C GLY A 232 -17.71 -7.94 0.06
N MET A 233 -16.71 -7.10 0.36
CA MET A 233 -15.94 -7.09 1.60
C MET A 233 -16.21 -5.79 2.37
N THR A 234 -15.93 -5.79 3.66
CA THR A 234 -15.83 -4.59 4.50
C THR A 234 -14.36 -4.24 4.76
N VAL A 235 -14.11 -3.06 5.32
CA VAL A 235 -12.77 -2.70 5.81
C VAL A 235 -12.24 -3.74 6.80
N GLN A 236 -13.10 -4.25 7.70
CA GLN A 236 -12.72 -5.23 8.69
C GLN A 236 -12.19 -6.53 8.07
N ASP A 237 -12.79 -6.98 6.96
CA ASP A 237 -12.43 -8.24 6.30
C ASP A 237 -11.00 -8.22 5.73
N VAL A 238 -10.45 -7.02 5.45
CA VAL A 238 -9.13 -6.86 4.84
C VAL A 238 -8.04 -6.38 5.80
N LEU A 239 -8.34 -6.25 7.10
CA LEU A 239 -7.32 -5.80 8.06
C LEU A 239 -6.18 -6.80 8.24
N ASP A 240 -6.48 -8.10 8.24
CA ASP A 240 -5.49 -9.16 8.39
C ASP A 240 -5.14 -9.78 7.04
N ILE A 241 -3.94 -9.48 6.55
CA ILE A 241 -3.46 -10.01 5.26
C ILE A 241 -3.30 -11.54 5.26
N HIS A 242 -3.13 -12.17 6.42
CA HIS A 242 -3.04 -13.63 6.50
C HIS A 242 -4.38 -14.30 6.22
N HIS A 243 -5.50 -13.66 6.60
CA HIS A 243 -6.84 -14.11 6.19
C HIS A 243 -7.05 -13.95 4.68
N LEU A 244 -6.34 -13.01 4.05
CA LEU A 244 -6.35 -12.81 2.60
C LEU A 244 -5.39 -13.78 1.87
N GLY A 245 -4.60 -14.58 2.62
CA GLY A 245 -3.76 -15.64 2.09
C GLY A 245 -2.34 -15.22 1.70
N TYR A 246 -1.88 -14.03 2.09
CA TYR A 246 -0.55 -13.55 1.73
C TYR A 246 0.17 -12.85 2.89
N GLU A 247 1.49 -12.74 2.76
CA GLU A 247 2.35 -11.94 3.62
C GLU A 247 3.40 -11.20 2.78
N TYR A 248 4.12 -10.27 3.39
CA TYR A 248 5.27 -9.62 2.77
C TYR A 248 6.56 -10.22 3.29
N ALA A 249 7.53 -10.44 2.39
CA ALA A 249 8.87 -10.84 2.80
C ALA A 249 9.42 -9.81 3.81
N GLY A 250 9.58 -10.24 5.06
CA GLY A 250 10.15 -9.40 6.11
C GLY A 250 11.59 -9.03 5.77
N ALA A 251 11.93 -7.76 5.91
CA ALA A 251 13.20 -7.51 6.56
C ALA A 251 12.94 -7.92 8.01
N VAL A 252 13.60 -8.96 8.50
CA VAL A 252 13.67 -9.22 9.93
C VAL A 252 14.44 -8.06 10.54
N ALA A 253 13.78 -6.92 10.72
CA ALA A 253 14.25 -5.87 11.58
C ALA A 253 13.89 -6.36 12.98
N SER A 254 14.91 -6.74 13.74
CA SER A 254 14.83 -7.05 15.15
C SER A 254 13.82 -6.13 15.85
N SER A 255 12.78 -6.72 16.42
CA SER A 255 11.93 -6.03 17.38
C SER A 255 12.83 -5.32 18.40
N PRO A 256 12.68 -4.01 18.64
CA PRO A 256 13.28 -3.42 19.82
C PRO A 256 12.72 -4.19 21.03
N PRO A 257 13.55 -4.50 22.04
CA PRO A 257 13.04 -5.13 23.25
C PRO A 257 11.90 -4.29 23.83
N PRO A 258 10.87 -4.91 24.42
CA PRO A 258 9.77 -4.18 25.03
C PRO A 258 10.34 -3.15 26.03
N PRO A 259 9.74 -1.95 26.12
CA PRO A 259 10.19 -0.95 27.08
C PRO A 259 10.18 -1.57 28.46
N ALA A 260 11.32 -1.44 29.17
CA ALA A 260 11.45 -1.94 30.52
C ALA A 260 10.28 -1.43 31.37
N PRO A 261 9.69 -2.26 32.24
CA PRO A 261 8.60 -1.83 33.09
C PRO A 261 9.06 -0.60 33.88
N ARG A 262 8.28 0.48 33.81
CA ARG A 262 8.51 1.69 34.61
C ARG A 262 8.72 1.25 36.05
N ALA A 263 9.90 1.56 36.60
CA ALA A 263 10.16 1.38 38.01
C ALA A 263 9.04 2.08 38.79
N LYS A 264 8.31 1.31 39.59
CA LYS A 264 7.34 1.88 40.54
C LYS A 264 8.12 2.88 41.39
N ALA A 265 7.69 4.14 41.37
CA ALA A 265 8.24 5.15 42.25
C ALA A 265 8.08 4.65 43.70
N SER A 266 9.21 4.45 44.39
CA SER A 266 9.21 4.13 45.81
C SER A 266 8.44 5.24 46.56
N PRO A 267 7.57 4.89 47.52
CA PRO A 267 6.87 5.89 48.30
C PRO A 267 7.90 6.68 49.12
N ARG A 268 7.94 8.00 48.91
CA ARG A 268 8.64 8.92 49.81
C ARG A 268 8.03 8.76 51.20
N SER A 269 8.85 8.36 52.17
CA SER A 269 8.48 8.40 53.58
C SER A 269 8.27 9.86 54.00
N SER A 270 7.07 10.14 54.50
CA SER A 270 6.73 11.38 55.18
C SER A 270 7.35 11.36 56.57
N SER A 271 8.42 12.13 56.79
CA SER A 271 8.86 12.51 58.13
C SER A 271 8.05 13.71 58.60
N GLY A 272 7.43 13.56 59.77
CA GLY A 272 6.63 14.58 60.45
C GLY A 272 7.46 15.79 60.95
N PRO A 273 6.79 16.80 61.52
CA PRO A 273 7.31 18.16 61.60
C PRO A 273 8.33 18.31 62.72
N ALA A 274 9.49 18.89 62.39
CA ALA A 274 10.46 19.36 63.36
C ALA A 274 10.16 20.82 63.75
N THR A 275 10.10 21.02 65.05
CA THR A 275 9.82 22.23 65.81
C THR A 275 10.78 23.39 65.49
N ALA A 276 10.22 24.60 65.43
CA ALA A 276 10.93 25.85 65.20
C ALA A 276 11.78 26.30 66.41
N PRO A 277 12.91 26.99 66.17
CA PRO A 277 13.43 27.97 67.10
C PRO A 277 13.29 29.40 66.55
N ARG A 278 12.70 30.26 67.40
CA ARG A 278 12.68 31.72 67.27
C ARG A 278 14.10 32.30 67.27
N ARG A 279 14.40 33.24 66.36
CA ARG A 279 15.19 34.47 66.62
C ARG A 279 15.11 35.42 65.42
N ARG A 280 14.45 36.57 65.63
CA ARG A 280 15.03 37.92 65.77
C ARG A 280 15.62 38.52 64.49
N THR A 281 14.79 39.34 63.84
CA THR A 281 15.07 40.69 63.32
C THR A 281 16.52 41.05 62.93
N LYS A 282 16.68 41.46 61.66
CA LYS A 282 17.28 42.78 61.30
C LYS A 282 16.94 43.17 59.86
N VAL A 283 16.59 44.44 59.72
CA VAL A 283 16.27 45.25 58.53
C VAL A 283 17.55 45.75 57.86
N LYS A 284 17.45 46.12 56.56
CA LYS A 284 18.27 47.05 55.72
C LYS A 284 18.83 46.34 54.48
N VAL A 285 18.79 46.87 53.26
CA VAL A 285 18.30 48.11 52.60
C VAL A 285 17.79 47.66 51.23
#